data_AF-A7TA39-F1
#
_entry.id   AF-A7TA39-F1
#
_cell.length_a   1.000
_cell.length_b   1.000
_cell.length_c   1.000
_cell.angle_alpha   90.00
_cell.angle_beta   90.00
_cell.angle_gamma   90.00
#
_symmetry.space_group_name_H-M   'P 1'
#
loop_
_entity.id
_entity.type
_entity.pdbx_description
1 polymer ?
#
loop_
_entity_poly.entity_id
_entity_poly.type
_entity_poly.pdbx_seq_one_letter_code
_entity_poly.pdbx_strand_id
1 'polypeptide(L)'
;FKSIKTDIQNHEGGLEPFSRGYEKFGINRTASGGQVYREWAPGAHGLFLIGDFNGWNRTSHPCKRNEYGVWELEIPCLDNGSLSIPHGSKVKV
;
A
#
# COMPACT_ATOMS: atom_id res chain seq x y z
N PHE A 1 -27.51 5.13 -10.09
CA PHE A 1 -27.24 3.69 -9.89
C PHE A 1 -26.68 3.02 -11.14
N LYS A 2 -27.43 2.96 -12.27
CA LYS A 2 -26.98 2.22 -13.46
C LYS A 2 -25.65 2.71 -14.06
N SER A 3 -25.45 4.03 -14.23
CA SER A 3 -24.18 4.50 -14.82
C SER A 3 -22.98 4.23 -13.91
N ILE A 4 -23.06 4.50 -12.60
CA ILE A 4 -21.97 4.18 -11.65
C ILE A 4 -21.58 2.69 -11.71
N LYS A 5 -22.56 1.78 -11.79
CA LYS A 5 -22.28 0.35 -11.93
C LYS A 5 -21.55 0.04 -13.24
N THR A 6 -21.94 0.68 -14.34
CA THR A 6 -21.26 0.56 -15.63
C THR A 6 -19.83 1.11 -15.56
N ASP A 7 -19.61 2.24 -14.88
CA ASP A 7 -18.27 2.82 -14.73
C ASP A 7 -17.35 1.89 -13.93
N ILE A 8 -17.82 1.34 -12.80
CA ILE A 8 -17.06 0.33 -12.03
C ILE A 8 -16.78 -0.92 -12.88
N GLN A 9 -17.73 -1.35 -13.72
CA GLN A 9 -17.51 -2.47 -14.63
C GLN A 9 -16.38 -2.17 -15.63
N ASN A 10 -16.40 -0.99 -16.23
CA ASN A 10 -15.46 -0.61 -17.29
C ASN A 10 -14.06 -0.31 -16.77
N HIS A 11 -13.93 0.24 -15.56
CA HIS A 11 -12.66 0.71 -15.02
C HIS A 11 -12.04 -0.21 -13.98
N GLU A 12 -12.84 -0.98 -13.25
CA GLU A 12 -12.39 -1.78 -12.10
C GLU A 12 -12.68 -3.27 -12.25
N GLY A 13 -13.31 -3.69 -13.36
CA GLY A 13 -13.65 -5.09 -13.63
C GLY A 13 -14.92 -5.58 -12.93
N GLY A 14 -15.72 -4.67 -12.37
CA GLY A 14 -16.99 -4.98 -11.70
C GLY A 14 -16.92 -4.87 -10.17
N LEU A 15 -18.07 -5.08 -9.52
CA LEU A 15 -18.20 -4.85 -8.08
C LEU A 15 -17.34 -5.81 -7.24
N GLU A 16 -17.17 -7.05 -7.67
CA GLU A 16 -16.39 -8.05 -6.91
C GLU A 16 -14.91 -7.64 -6.84
N PRO A 17 -14.18 -7.43 -7.96
CA PRO A 17 -12.80 -6.93 -7.88
C PRO A 17 -12.67 -5.58 -7.18
N PHE A 18 -13.60 -4.65 -7.44
CA PHE A 18 -13.57 -3.31 -6.83
C PHE A 18 -13.70 -3.35 -5.30
N SER A 19 -14.54 -4.25 -4.78
CA SER A 19 -14.75 -4.40 -3.33
C SER A 19 -13.55 -5.01 -2.59
N ARG A 20 -12.60 -5.63 -3.31
CA ARG A 20 -11.39 -6.26 -2.76
C ARG A 20 -10.21 -5.29 -2.67
N GLY A 21 -10.49 -4.00 -2.51
CA GLY A 21 -9.48 -2.96 -2.35
C GLY A 21 -8.49 -3.24 -1.20
N TYR A 22 -8.89 -3.96 -0.15
CA TYR A 22 -8.03 -4.38 0.97
C TYR A 22 -6.85 -5.28 0.56
N GLU A 23 -6.94 -5.94 -0.60
CA GLU A 23 -5.83 -6.75 -1.14
C GLU A 23 -4.77 -5.89 -1.84
N LYS A 24 -5.12 -4.63 -2.15
CA LYS A 24 -4.26 -3.65 -2.81
C LYS A 24 -3.75 -2.59 -1.83
N PHE A 25 -4.65 -2.03 -1.02
CA PHE A 25 -4.41 -0.97 -0.04
C PHE A 25 -4.03 -1.53 1.33
N GLY A 26 -3.31 -0.74 2.13
CA GLY A 26 -2.65 -1.21 3.35
C GLY A 26 -1.36 -1.97 3.02
N ILE A 27 -0.89 -2.79 3.97
CA ILE A 27 0.36 -3.56 3.85
C ILE A 27 0.02 -4.98 3.40
N ASN A 28 0.47 -5.37 2.21
CA ASN A 28 0.22 -6.68 1.61
C ASN A 28 1.53 -7.35 1.19
N ARG A 29 1.53 -8.68 1.06
CA ARG A 29 2.69 -9.42 0.52
C ARG A 29 2.76 -9.30 -1.01
N THR A 30 3.97 -9.23 -1.55
CA THR A 30 4.20 -9.29 -2.99
C THR A 30 4.48 -10.73 -3.45
N ALA A 31 4.32 -11.00 -4.75
CA ALA A 31 4.67 -12.29 -5.33
C ALA A 31 6.18 -12.61 -5.22
N SER A 32 7.03 -11.59 -5.11
CA SER A 32 8.48 -11.72 -4.88
C SER A 32 8.85 -12.07 -3.43
N GLY A 33 7.85 -12.21 -2.54
CA GLY A 33 8.05 -12.54 -1.12
C GLY A 33 8.13 -11.33 -0.19
N GLY A 34 8.34 -10.13 -0.73
CA GLY A 34 8.40 -8.87 0.01
C GLY A 34 7.03 -8.33 0.43
N GLN A 35 6.98 -7.03 0.73
CA GLN A 35 5.78 -6.31 1.11
C GLN A 35 5.58 -5.09 0.23
N VAL A 36 4.33 -4.69 0.02
CA VAL A 36 3.96 -3.42 -0.59
C VAL A 36 2.97 -2.73 0.34
N TYR A 37 3.16 -1.43 0.52
CA TYR A 37 2.24 -0.56 1.21
C TYR A 37 1.57 0.40 0.22
N ARG A 38 0.24 0.57 0.31
CA ARG A 38 -0.50 1.56 -0.46
C ARG A 38 -1.54 2.33 0.37
N GLU A 39 -1.66 3.62 0.10
CA GLU A 39 -2.59 4.53 0.78
C GLU A 39 -3.18 5.56 -0.18
N TRP A 40 -4.45 5.91 -0.02
CA TRP A 40 -5.02 7.05 -0.76
C TRP A 40 -5.00 8.31 0.11
N ALA A 41 -4.12 9.24 -0.22
CA ALA A 41 -3.95 10.49 0.52
C ALA A 41 -3.62 11.65 -0.44
N PRO A 42 -4.59 12.07 -1.28
CA PRO A 42 -4.33 12.98 -2.40
C PRO A 42 -3.86 14.37 -1.97
N GLY A 43 -4.25 14.82 -0.77
CA GLY A 43 -3.85 16.10 -0.18
C GLY A 43 -2.56 16.06 0.64
N ALA A 44 -1.93 14.88 0.79
CA ALA A 44 -0.61 14.80 1.42
C ALA A 44 0.45 15.40 0.49
N HIS A 45 1.44 16.09 1.07
CA HIS A 45 2.60 16.59 0.33
C HIS A 45 3.75 15.56 0.31
N GLY A 46 3.74 14.64 1.27
CA GLY A 46 4.67 13.52 1.40
C GLY A 46 4.06 12.49 2.33
N LEU A 47 4.39 11.21 2.10
CA LEU A 47 3.88 10.09 2.89
C LEU A 47 5.03 9.13 3.18
N PHE A 48 5.15 8.71 4.44
CA PHE A 48 6.23 7.88 4.93
C PHE A 48 5.67 6.75 5.78
N LEU A 49 6.20 5.54 5.59
CA LEU A 49 5.87 4.43 6.47
C LEU A 49 6.92 4.31 7.57
N ILE A 50 6.49 4.32 8.83
CA ILE A 50 7.38 4.23 9.99
C ILE A 50 6.95 3.10 10.92
N GLY A 51 7.87 2.60 11.73
CA GLY A 51 7.56 1.59 12.73
C GLY A 51 8.79 0.98 13.36
N ASP A 52 8.59 -0.10 14.09
CA ASP A 52 9.69 -0.80 14.76
C ASP A 52 10.76 -1.24 13.75
N PHE A 53 10.34 -1.64 12.54
CA PHE A 53 11.22 -2.13 11.46
C PHE A 53 12.29 -1.13 10.99
N ASN A 54 12.05 0.17 11.14
CA ASN A 54 12.97 1.22 10.71
C ASN A 54 13.41 2.14 11.86
N GLY A 55 13.24 1.67 13.10
CA GLY A 55 13.58 2.44 14.30
C GLY A 55 12.78 3.74 14.42
N TRP A 56 11.53 3.75 13.95
CA TRP A 56 10.66 4.92 13.92
C TRP A 56 11.23 6.13 13.16
N ASN A 57 12.13 5.89 12.21
CA ASN A 57 12.73 6.94 11.39
C ASN A 57 11.69 7.55 10.44
N ARG A 58 11.52 8.88 10.53
CA ARG A 58 10.46 9.63 9.85
C ARG A 58 10.72 9.94 8.38
N THR A 59 11.90 9.60 7.85
CA THR A 59 12.33 10.02 6.51
C THR A 59 12.87 8.87 5.66
N SER A 60 13.15 7.69 6.23
CA SER A 60 13.86 6.61 5.53
C SER A 60 13.03 5.86 4.50
N HIS A 61 11.70 5.88 4.60
CA HIS A 61 10.79 5.09 3.75
C HIS A 61 9.72 5.98 3.09
N PRO A 62 10.11 6.88 2.16
CA PRO A 62 9.17 7.72 1.43
C PRO A 62 8.36 6.89 0.43
N CYS A 63 7.05 7.12 0.38
CA CYS A 63 6.18 6.55 -0.64
C CYS A 63 6.21 7.39 -1.93
N LYS A 64 5.88 6.75 -3.06
CA LYS A 64 5.74 7.40 -4.36
C LYS A 64 4.27 7.66 -4.67
N ARG A 65 3.92 8.91 -5.02
CA ARG A 65 2.56 9.33 -5.38
C ARG A 65 2.31 9.11 -6.87
N ASN A 66 1.17 8.50 -7.22
CA ASN A 66 0.70 8.41 -8.61
C ASN A 66 -0.25 9.57 -8.98
N GLU A 67 -0.74 9.57 -10.22
CA GLU A 67 -1.62 10.63 -10.76
C GLU A 67 -2.98 10.74 -10.03
N TYR A 68 -3.46 9.67 -9.40
CA TYR A 68 -4.73 9.63 -8.66
C TYR A 68 -4.59 9.95 -7.16
N GLY A 69 -3.36 10.30 -6.71
CA GLY A 69 -3.09 10.60 -5.30
C GLY A 69 -2.97 9.36 -4.40
N VAL A 70 -2.78 8.18 -4.99
CA VAL A 70 -2.39 6.96 -4.28
C VAL A 70 -0.88 6.97 -4.07
N TRP A 71 -0.44 6.67 -2.86
CA TRP A 71 0.95 6.54 -2.46
C TRP A 71 1.31 5.05 -2.36
N GLU A 72 2.47 4.67 -2.87
CA GLU A 72 2.97 3.29 -2.85
C GLU A 72 4.42 3.21 -2.36
N LEU A 73 4.74 2.16 -1.60
CA LEU A 73 6.10 1.80 -1.22
C LEU A 73 6.29 0.29 -1.32
N GLU A 74 7.26 -0.15 -2.13
CA GLU A 74 7.75 -1.53 -2.10
C GLU A 74 8.83 -1.70 -1.01
N ILE A 75 8.75 -2.80 -0.29
CA ILE A 75 9.63 -3.14 0.83
C ILE A 75 10.17 -4.55 0.56
N PRO A 76 11.44 -4.70 0.18
CA PRO A 76 12.02 -6.01 -0.10
C PRO A 76 12.10 -6.86 1.17
N CYS A 77 12.28 -8.18 1.01
CA CYS A 77 12.70 -9.04 2.13
C CYS A 77 14.11 -8.67 2.59
N LEU A 78 14.40 -9.05 3.83
CA LEU A 78 15.78 -9.06 4.34
C LEU A 78 16.60 -10.16 3.65
N ASP A 79 17.92 -10.06 3.71
CA ASP A 79 18.84 -11.02 3.06
C ASP A 79 18.64 -12.47 3.50
N ASN A 80 18.12 -12.68 4.72
CA ASN A 80 17.78 -14.00 5.26
C ASN A 80 16.39 -14.51 4.81
N GLY A 81 15.72 -13.81 3.90
CA GLY A 81 14.40 -14.15 3.36
C GLY A 81 13.22 -13.79 4.27
N SER A 82 13.46 -13.23 5.46
CA SER A 82 12.39 -12.80 6.36
C SER A 82 11.77 -11.45 5.95
N LEU A 83 10.55 -11.20 6.42
CA LEU A 83 9.83 -9.96 6.12
C LEU A 83 10.49 -8.77 6.83
N SER A 84 10.65 -7.67 6.09
CA SER A 84 11.18 -6.42 6.64
C SER A 84 10.27 -5.82 7.71
N ILE A 85 8.94 -5.92 7.57
CA ILE A 85 7.98 -5.60 8.64
C ILE A 85 7.49 -6.91 9.27
N PRO A 86 8.01 -7.29 10.46
CA PRO A 86 7.62 -8.53 11.12
C PRO A 86 6.16 -8.52 11.58
N HIS A 87 5.52 -9.68 11.61
CA HIS A 87 4.18 -9.82 12.19
C HIS A 87 4.19 -9.42 13.67
N GLY A 88 3.16 -8.69 14.11
CA GLY A 88 3.03 -8.19 15.47
C GLY A 88 3.86 -6.94 15.79
N SER A 89 4.70 -6.46 14.85
CA SER A 89 5.41 -5.18 15.01
C SER A 89 4.47 -3.98 14.82
N LYS A 90 4.84 -2.85 15.43
CA LYS A 90 4.08 -1.60 15.34
C LYS A 90 4.47 -0.82 14.09
N VAL A 91 3.47 -0.21 13.47
CA VAL A 91 3.62 0.67 12.30
C VAL A 91 2.78 1.93 12.46
N LYS A 92 3.15 2.98 11.74
CA LYS A 92 2.40 4.23 11.60
C LYS A 92 2.69 4.85 10.24
N VAL A 93 1.75 5.65 9.78
CA VAL A 93 1.81 6.47 8.56
C VAL A 93 1.61 7.92 8.96
#